data_AF-A0A067K4E3-F1
#
_entry.id   AF-A0A067K4E3-F1
#
_cell.length_a   1.000
_cell.length_b   1.000
_cell.length_c   1.000
_cell.angle_alpha   90.00
_cell.angle_beta   90.00
_cell.angle_gamma   90.00
#
_symmetry.space_group_name_H-M   'P 1'
#
loop_
_entity.id
_entity.type
_entity.pdbx_description
1 polymer ?
#
loop_
_entity_poly.entity_id
_entity_poly.type
_entity_poly.pdbx_seq_one_letter_code
_entity_poly.pdbx_strand_id
1 'polypeptide(L)'
;MNATMLRLMSKRLLGQVPPQPAQILPRFYHENVIDHFNNPRNVGSFDKNDPTVGTGLVGAPACGDVMKLQIKVDEKTGEIVDARFKTFGCGSAIASSSVATEWVKGKQMEEVLSIKNTEIAKHLSLPPVKLHCSMLAEDAIKAAVKDYKTKRSKSNGSLDAAPIEQAAQA
;
A
#
# COMPACT_ATOMS: atom_id res chain seq x y z
N MET A 1 -81.43 -11.14 8.88
CA MET A 1 -80.31 -11.33 7.94
C MET A 1 -79.87 -9.97 7.46
N ASN A 2 -78.68 -9.49 7.85
CA ASN A 2 -78.10 -8.26 7.29
C ASN A 2 -76.55 -8.29 7.35
N ALA A 3 -75.98 -8.49 6.16
CA ALA A 3 -74.80 -7.89 5.54
C ALA A 3 -73.51 -7.50 6.32
N THR A 4 -73.16 -8.13 7.45
CA THR A 4 -71.88 -7.81 8.16
C THR A 4 -70.79 -8.88 8.04
N MET A 5 -70.85 -9.80 7.07
CA MET A 5 -69.94 -10.96 7.04
C MET A 5 -69.37 -11.32 5.66
N LEU A 6 -69.00 -10.32 4.85
CA LEU A 6 -68.31 -10.60 3.58
C LEU A 6 -67.29 -9.52 3.22
N ARG A 7 -66.29 -9.31 4.11
CA ARG A 7 -65.13 -8.48 3.78
C ARG A 7 -63.80 -8.94 4.38
N LEU A 8 -63.73 -10.20 4.82
CA LEU A 8 -62.45 -10.90 4.99
C LEU A 8 -62.28 -11.81 3.78
N MET A 9 -61.04 -11.94 3.28
CA MET A 9 -60.63 -12.73 2.11
C MET A 9 -60.56 -12.00 0.76
N SER A 10 -59.83 -10.87 0.66
CA SER A 10 -59.11 -10.57 -0.60
C SER A 10 -58.05 -9.46 -0.44
N LYS A 11 -57.01 -9.69 0.36
CA LYS A 11 -55.74 -8.93 0.28
C LYS A 11 -54.58 -9.85 0.64
N ARG A 12 -54.37 -10.88 -0.18
CA ARG A 12 -53.22 -11.78 -0.06
C ARG A 12 -52.79 -12.24 -1.46
N LEU A 13 -52.48 -11.30 -2.36
CA LEU A 13 -52.06 -11.64 -3.72
C LEU A 13 -51.24 -10.56 -4.45
N LEU A 14 -50.51 -9.72 -3.72
CA LEU A 14 -49.38 -8.99 -4.30
C LEU A 14 -48.23 -9.11 -3.32
N GLY A 15 -47.32 -10.06 -3.59
CA GLY A 15 -46.07 -10.24 -2.88
C GLY A 15 -45.13 -9.06 -3.14
N GLN A 16 -45.50 -7.88 -2.64
CA GLN A 16 -44.60 -6.75 -2.52
C GLN A 16 -43.84 -6.95 -1.21
N VAL A 17 -42.70 -7.61 -1.31
CA VAL A 17 -41.68 -7.53 -0.27
C VAL A 17 -41.28 -6.05 -0.21
N PRO A 18 -41.50 -5.34 0.92
CA PRO A 18 -41.04 -3.97 1.02
C PRO A 18 -39.52 -3.97 0.77
N PRO A 19 -38.97 -3.00 0.00
CA PRO A 19 -37.53 -2.89 -0.12
C PRO A 19 -36.99 -2.75 1.30
N GLN A 20 -36.29 -3.77 1.78
CA GLN A 20 -35.59 -3.65 3.04
C GLN A 20 -34.63 -2.45 2.88
N PRO A 21 -34.58 -1.52 3.84
CA PRO A 21 -33.55 -0.50 3.80
C PRO A 21 -32.23 -1.24 3.67
N ALA A 22 -31.50 -1.01 2.58
CA ALA A 22 -30.19 -1.59 2.40
C ALA A 22 -29.41 -1.19 3.65
N GLN A 23 -29.14 -2.15 4.53
CA GLN A 23 -28.37 -1.87 5.73
C GLN A 23 -27.02 -1.38 5.21
N ILE A 24 -26.77 -0.09 5.34
CA ILE A 24 -25.47 0.51 5.08
C ILE A 24 -24.60 0.01 6.23
N LEU A 25 -24.16 -1.24 6.14
CA LEU A 25 -23.10 -1.75 6.98
C LEU A 25 -21.93 -0.81 6.73
N PRO A 26 -21.42 -0.12 7.76
CA PRO A 26 -20.19 0.63 7.62
C PRO A 26 -19.18 -0.34 7.02
N ARG A 27 -18.56 0.01 5.88
CA ARG A 27 -17.41 -0.76 5.41
C ARG A 27 -16.30 -0.48 6.42
N PHE A 28 -16.25 -1.29 7.48
CA PHE A 28 -15.35 -1.08 8.60
C PHE A 28 -13.92 -1.23 8.11
N TYR A 29 -13.25 -0.09 7.93
CA TYR A 29 -11.80 -0.04 7.94
C TYR A 29 -11.34 0.01 9.39
N HIS A 30 -10.23 -0.65 9.69
CA HIS A 30 -9.59 -0.53 10.99
C HIS A 30 -9.17 0.92 11.23
N GLU A 31 -9.20 1.37 12.48
CA GLU A 31 -8.88 2.75 12.86
C GLU A 31 -7.49 3.17 12.36
N ASN A 32 -6.49 2.29 12.46
CA ASN A 32 -5.15 2.51 11.90
C ASN A 32 -5.18 2.82 10.39
N VAL A 33 -6.00 2.11 9.61
CA VAL A 33 -6.12 2.40 8.16
C VAL A 33 -6.71 3.77 7.95
N ILE A 34 -7.74 4.13 8.73
CA ILE A 34 -8.41 5.43 8.64
C ILE A 34 -7.44 6.55 9.01
N ASP A 35 -6.66 6.39 10.08
CA ASP A 35 -5.69 7.38 10.53
C ASP A 35 -4.57 7.60 9.50
N HIS A 36 -3.92 6.54 9.03
CA HIS A 36 -2.86 6.66 8.02
C HIS A 36 -3.39 7.08 6.64
N PHE A 37 -4.68 6.87 6.35
CA PHE A 37 -5.30 7.38 5.12
C PHE A 37 -5.62 8.87 5.20
N ASN A 38 -6.21 9.32 6.32
CA ASN A 38 -6.60 10.72 6.50
C ASN A 38 -5.40 11.63 6.77
N ASN A 39 -4.43 11.12 7.53
CA ASN A 39 -3.21 11.82 7.92
C ASN A 39 -1.99 10.99 7.49
N PRO A 40 -1.70 10.81 6.20
CA PRO A 40 -0.56 10.02 5.76
C PRO A 40 0.74 10.70 6.19
N ARG A 41 1.63 9.95 6.85
CA ARG A 41 2.94 10.44 7.28
C ARG A 41 3.90 10.44 6.10
N ASN A 42 4.93 11.29 6.13
CA ASN A 42 6.04 11.23 5.17
C ASN A 42 5.66 11.34 3.68
N VAL A 43 4.51 11.95 3.34
CA VAL A 43 4.17 12.22 1.95
C VAL A 43 5.16 13.23 1.37
N GLY A 44 5.68 12.95 0.17
CA GLY A 44 6.60 13.86 -0.51
C GLY A 44 7.56 13.15 -1.45
N SER A 45 8.58 13.86 -1.88
CA SER A 45 9.64 13.31 -2.72
C SER A 45 10.95 14.02 -2.45
N PHE A 46 12.05 13.28 -2.59
CA PHE A 46 13.40 13.85 -2.63
C PHE A 46 13.83 14.10 -4.07
N ASP A 47 14.91 14.87 -4.22
CA ASP A 47 15.60 14.99 -5.49
C ASP A 47 16.06 13.62 -5.98
N LYS A 48 15.86 13.34 -7.27
CA LYS A 48 16.28 12.10 -7.91
C LYS A 48 17.80 12.05 -8.12
N ASN A 49 18.44 13.22 -8.20
CA ASN A 49 19.87 13.37 -8.46
C ASN A 49 20.72 13.25 -7.19
N ASP A 50 20.10 13.25 -5.99
CA ASP A 50 20.82 13.09 -4.73
C ASP A 50 21.40 11.65 -4.65
N PRO A 51 22.74 11.48 -4.57
CA PRO A 51 23.37 10.16 -4.49
C PRO A 51 23.03 9.42 -3.19
N THR A 52 22.63 10.15 -2.14
CA THR A 52 22.23 9.58 -0.85
C THR A 52 20.80 9.03 -0.86
N VAL A 53 20.08 9.15 -1.98
CA VAL A 53 18.68 8.75 -2.10
C VAL A 53 18.50 7.51 -2.98
N GLY A 54 17.93 6.45 -2.38
CA GLY A 54 17.39 5.29 -3.09
C GLY A 54 15.94 5.52 -3.50
N THR A 55 15.57 5.10 -4.71
CA THR A 55 14.20 5.21 -5.24
C THR A 55 13.68 3.84 -5.68
N GLY A 56 12.58 3.41 -5.06
CA GLY A 56 11.80 2.25 -5.49
C GLY A 56 10.51 2.70 -6.17
N LEU A 57 10.33 2.36 -7.44
CA LEU A 57 9.07 2.53 -8.15
C LEU A 57 8.51 1.16 -8.46
N VAL A 58 7.35 0.85 -7.90
CA VAL A 58 6.68 -0.45 -8.03
C VAL A 58 5.20 -0.23 -8.33
N GLY A 59 4.56 -1.20 -8.97
CA GLY A 59 3.13 -1.15 -9.25
C GLY A 59 2.53 -2.55 -9.34
N ALA A 60 1.23 -2.64 -9.06
CA ALA A 60 0.43 -3.85 -9.15
C ALA A 60 -0.57 -3.71 -10.31
N PRO A 61 -0.24 -4.20 -11.53
CA PRO A 61 -1.07 -3.99 -12.73
C PRO A 61 -2.50 -4.50 -12.60
N ALA A 62 -2.71 -5.55 -11.79
CA ALA A 62 -4.03 -6.13 -11.56
C ALA A 62 -5.00 -5.19 -10.83
N CYS A 63 -4.49 -4.30 -9.98
CA CYS A 63 -5.31 -3.41 -9.14
C CYS A 63 -5.13 -1.93 -9.50
N GLY A 64 -4.11 -1.59 -10.30
CA GLY A 64 -3.81 -0.22 -10.72
C GLY A 64 -3.05 0.60 -9.66
N ASP A 65 -2.64 -0.02 -8.55
CA ASP A 65 -1.86 0.65 -7.50
C ASP A 65 -0.40 0.85 -7.97
N VAL A 66 0.15 2.03 -7.74
CA VAL A 66 1.55 2.39 -8.06
C VAL A 66 2.14 3.18 -6.91
N MET A 67 3.29 2.73 -6.40
CA MET A 67 3.99 3.34 -5.28
C MET A 67 5.41 3.73 -5.67
N LYS A 68 5.75 4.98 -5.39
CA LYS A 68 7.13 5.51 -5.39
C LYS A 68 7.57 5.73 -3.95
N LEU A 69 8.52 4.94 -3.49
CA LEU A 69 9.19 5.11 -2.20
C LEU A 69 10.59 5.68 -2.43
N GLN A 70 10.97 6.67 -1.65
CA GLN A 70 12.33 7.21 -1.62
C GLN A 70 12.87 7.17 -0.20
N ILE A 71 14.06 6.62 -0.04
CA ILE A 71 14.78 6.57 1.24
C ILE A 71 16.04 7.42 1.11
N LYS A 72 16.34 8.21 2.13
CA LYS A 72 17.60 8.94 2.27
C LYS A 72 18.46 8.23 3.30
N VAL A 73 19.69 7.92 2.94
CA VAL A 73 20.60 7.11 3.75
C VAL A 73 21.80 7.95 4.17
N ASP A 74 22.21 7.85 5.43
CA ASP A 74 23.48 8.39 5.90
C ASP A 74 24.62 7.49 5.41
N GLU A 75 25.56 8.07 4.67
CA GLU A 75 26.65 7.33 4.04
C GLU A 75 27.67 6.76 5.03
N LYS A 76 27.74 7.31 6.25
CA LYS A 76 28.69 6.93 7.29
C LYS A 76 28.16 5.77 8.11
N THR A 77 26.89 5.83 8.50
CA THR A 77 26.26 4.82 9.39
C THR A 77 25.53 3.73 8.61
N GLY A 78 25.09 4.02 7.38
CA GLY A 78 24.21 3.15 6.62
C GLY A 78 22.75 3.17 7.11
N GLU A 79 22.38 4.15 7.93
CA GLU A 79 21.05 4.33 8.49
C GLU A 79 20.14 5.13 7.55
N ILE A 80 18.85 4.79 7.50
CA ILE A 80 17.86 5.57 6.76
C ILE A 80 17.40 6.76 7.59
N VAL A 81 17.90 7.96 7.27
CA VAL A 81 17.62 9.20 8.03
C VAL A 81 16.22 9.76 7.78
N ASP A 82 15.70 9.58 6.57
CA ASP A 82 14.33 9.98 6.23
C ASP A 82 13.80 9.13 5.09
N ALA A 83 12.48 8.97 5.05
CA ALA A 83 11.79 8.28 3.97
C ALA A 83 10.60 9.11 3.53
N ARG A 84 10.30 9.07 2.24
CA ARG A 84 9.17 9.78 1.62
C ARG A 84 8.49 8.91 0.59
N PHE A 85 7.18 9.05 0.46
CA PHE A 85 6.44 8.32 -0.55
C PHE A 85 5.50 9.21 -1.37
N LYS A 86 5.22 8.74 -2.59
CA LYS A 86 4.08 9.12 -3.42
C LYS A 86 3.43 7.85 -3.90
N THR A 87 2.13 7.71 -3.71
CA THR A 87 1.40 6.51 -4.13
C THR A 87 0.11 6.93 -4.82
N PHE A 88 -0.28 6.15 -5.81
CA PHE A 88 -1.59 6.20 -6.45
C PHE A 88 -2.23 4.84 -6.23
N GLY A 89 -3.41 4.81 -5.63
CA GLY A 89 -4.07 3.55 -5.34
C GLY A 89 -5.22 3.70 -4.35
N CYS A 90 -5.71 2.56 -3.88
CA CYS A 90 -6.78 2.54 -2.90
C CYS A 90 -6.33 3.07 -1.51
N GLY A 91 -7.27 3.40 -0.63
CA GLY A 91 -6.95 3.92 0.71
C GLY A 91 -6.09 2.99 1.55
N SER A 92 -6.18 1.67 1.33
CA SER A 92 -5.32 0.69 1.97
C SER A 92 -3.87 0.76 1.47
N ALA A 93 -3.64 1.06 0.19
CA ALA A 93 -2.30 1.29 -0.35
C ALA A 93 -1.67 2.54 0.27
N ILE A 94 -2.43 3.64 0.39
CA ILE A 94 -1.96 4.88 1.05
C ILE A 94 -1.59 4.60 2.51
N ALA A 95 -2.45 3.90 3.25
CA ALA A 95 -2.18 3.55 4.65
C ALA A 95 -0.94 2.65 4.77
N SER A 96 -0.80 1.62 3.93
CA SER A 96 0.38 0.75 3.92
C SER A 96 1.66 1.52 3.56
N SER A 97 1.60 2.47 2.63
CA SER A 97 2.74 3.32 2.29
C SER A 97 3.18 4.20 3.47
N SER A 98 2.23 4.80 4.20
CA SER A 98 2.50 5.61 5.38
C SER A 98 3.21 4.80 6.47
N VAL A 99 2.65 3.63 6.83
CA VAL A 99 3.23 2.74 7.83
C VAL A 99 4.63 2.31 7.43
N ALA A 100 4.82 1.92 6.16
CA ALA A 100 6.13 1.52 5.66
C ALA A 100 7.16 2.63 5.81
N THR A 101 6.84 3.89 5.48
CA THR A 101 7.78 5.00 5.65
C THR A 101 8.15 5.30 7.09
N GLU A 102 7.23 5.11 8.03
CA GLU A 102 7.52 5.29 9.45
C GLU A 102 8.42 4.18 9.98
N TRP A 103 8.20 2.94 9.53
CA TRP A 103 8.98 1.80 10.00
C TRP A 103 10.40 1.78 9.45
N VAL A 104 10.62 2.24 8.21
CA VAL A 104 11.97 2.27 7.63
C VAL A 104 12.83 3.41 8.16
N LYS A 105 12.21 4.48 8.68
CA LYS A 105 12.94 5.64 9.17
C LYS A 105 13.66 5.31 10.48
N GLY A 106 14.95 5.65 10.56
CA GLY A 106 15.80 5.40 11.73
C GLY A 106 16.28 3.95 11.85
N LYS A 107 16.12 3.12 10.81
CA LYS A 107 16.59 1.74 10.77
C LYS A 107 17.78 1.59 9.83
N GLN A 108 18.58 0.55 10.08
CA GLN A 108 19.64 0.12 9.17
C GLN A 108 19.06 -0.51 7.89
N MET A 109 19.75 -0.34 6.77
CA MET A 109 19.32 -0.89 5.47
C MET A 109 19.10 -2.41 5.49
N GLU A 110 19.87 -3.14 6.28
CA GLU A 110 19.76 -4.59 6.40
C GLU A 110 18.53 -4.99 7.20
N GLU A 111 18.16 -4.19 8.20
CA GLU A 111 16.99 -4.42 9.05
C GLU A 111 15.70 -4.18 8.27
N VAL A 112 15.63 -3.14 7.44
CA VAL A 112 14.41 -2.84 6.68
C VAL A 112 14.06 -3.91 5.66
N LEU A 113 15.03 -4.70 5.20
CA LEU A 113 14.77 -5.84 4.31
C LEU A 113 14.06 -7.01 5.02
N SER A 114 14.07 -7.03 6.35
CA SER A 114 13.37 -8.04 7.15
C SER A 114 11.88 -7.72 7.34
N ILE A 115 11.45 -6.48 7.06
CA ILE A 115 10.05 -6.06 7.15
C ILE A 115 9.23 -6.83 6.12
N LYS A 116 8.18 -7.52 6.58
CA LYS A 116 7.31 -8.33 5.72
C LYS A 116 5.94 -7.70 5.55
N ASN A 117 5.33 -7.92 4.39
CA ASN A 117 3.95 -7.54 4.11
C ASN A 117 2.97 -8.04 5.18
N THR A 118 3.20 -9.22 5.74
CA THR A 118 2.35 -9.83 6.78
C THR A 118 2.29 -8.98 8.05
N GLU A 119 3.39 -8.32 8.40
CA GLU A 119 3.47 -7.46 9.59
C GLU A 119 2.70 -6.16 9.36
N ILE A 120 2.87 -5.55 8.18
CA ILE A 120 2.13 -4.36 7.75
C ILE A 120 0.63 -4.67 7.68
N ALA A 121 0.26 -5.79 7.07
CA ALA A 121 -1.13 -6.24 6.96
C ALA A 121 -1.76 -6.48 8.32
N LYS A 122 -1.03 -7.11 9.24
CA LYS A 122 -1.49 -7.33 10.62
C LYS A 122 -1.64 -6.03 11.38
N HIS A 123 -0.69 -5.10 11.25
CA HIS A 123 -0.74 -3.80 11.93
C HIS A 123 -1.93 -2.96 11.48
N LEU A 124 -2.28 -3.03 10.19
CA LEU A 124 -3.43 -2.34 9.61
C LEU A 124 -4.73 -3.16 9.66
N SER A 125 -4.70 -4.39 10.20
CA SER A 125 -5.82 -5.34 10.18
C SER A 125 -6.47 -5.45 8.79
N LEU A 126 -5.65 -5.60 7.75
CA LEU A 126 -6.14 -5.67 6.38
C LEU A 126 -6.91 -6.98 6.13
N PRO A 127 -8.07 -6.93 5.46
CA PRO A 127 -8.75 -8.14 5.04
C PRO A 127 -7.94 -8.87 3.96
N PRO A 128 -8.09 -10.21 3.81
CA PRO A 128 -7.31 -11.02 2.86
C PRO A 128 -7.31 -10.49 1.42
N VAL A 129 -8.41 -9.88 0.98
CA VAL A 129 -8.58 -9.32 -0.37
C VAL A 129 -7.62 -8.16 -0.65
N LYS A 130 -7.15 -7.45 0.39
CA LYS A 130 -6.32 -6.23 0.28
C LYS A 130 -4.85 -6.45 0.66
N LEU A 131 -4.40 -7.70 0.80
CA LEU A 131 -3.01 -8.01 1.13
C LEU A 131 -2.01 -7.56 0.05
N HIS A 132 -2.45 -7.36 -1.19
CA HIS A 132 -1.60 -6.82 -2.26
C HIS A 132 -1.10 -5.41 -1.94
N CYS A 133 -1.85 -4.60 -1.17
CA CYS A 133 -1.42 -3.26 -0.76
C CYS A 133 -0.21 -3.31 0.18
N SER A 134 -0.15 -4.31 1.07
CA SER A 134 1.01 -4.54 1.93
C SER A 134 2.19 -5.15 1.18
N MET A 135 1.94 -5.97 0.15
CA MET A 135 3.00 -6.50 -0.71
C MET A 135 3.67 -5.38 -1.52
N LEU A 136 2.88 -4.46 -2.07
CA LEU A 136 3.37 -3.28 -2.77
C LEU A 136 4.34 -2.47 -1.91
N ALA A 137 4.02 -2.29 -0.63
CA ALA A 137 4.88 -1.57 0.32
C ALA A 137 6.20 -2.29 0.59
N GLU A 138 6.17 -3.62 0.79
CA GLU A 138 7.38 -4.45 0.94
C GLU A 138 8.27 -4.39 -0.30
N ASP A 139 7.68 -4.55 -1.48
CA ASP A 139 8.41 -4.50 -2.76
C ASP A 139 9.04 -3.12 -2.99
N ALA A 140 8.35 -2.05 -2.61
CA ALA A 140 8.87 -0.69 -2.69
C ALA A 140 10.11 -0.50 -1.80
N ILE A 141 10.12 -1.03 -0.57
CA ILE A 141 11.26 -0.98 0.35
C ILE A 141 12.46 -1.70 -0.28
N LYS A 142 12.26 -2.93 -0.75
CA LYS A 142 13.32 -3.73 -1.39
C LYS A 142 13.88 -3.04 -2.62
N ALA A 143 13.01 -2.48 -3.47
CA ALA A 143 13.41 -1.74 -4.66
C ALA A 143 14.23 -0.48 -4.32
N ALA A 144 13.81 0.28 -3.31
CA ALA A 144 14.51 1.49 -2.88
C ALA A 144 15.91 1.20 -2.31
N VAL A 145 16.05 0.16 -1.50
CA VAL A 145 17.35 -0.29 -0.98
C VAL A 145 18.25 -0.81 -2.10
N LYS A 146 17.70 -1.58 -3.05
CA LYS A 146 18.45 -2.09 -4.21
C LYS A 146 18.96 -0.94 -5.10
N ASP A 147 18.13 0.06 -5.37
CA ASP A 147 18.52 1.25 -6.14
C ASP A 147 19.66 1.99 -5.46
N TYR A 148 19.57 2.24 -4.15
CA TYR A 148 20.65 2.88 -3.38
C TYR A 148 21.97 2.09 -3.45
N LYS A 149 21.92 0.76 -3.22
CA LYS A 149 23.10 -0.11 -3.31
C LYS A 149 23.74 -0.07 -4.70
N THR A 150 22.91 -0.03 -5.75
CA THR A 150 23.36 0.05 -7.15
C THR A 150 23.97 1.41 -7.50
N LYS A 151 23.41 2.51 -6.97
CA LYS A 151 23.99 3.85 -7.13
C LYS A 151 25.35 3.94 -6.45
N ARG A 152 25.48 3.38 -5.25
CA ARG A 152 26.75 3.38 -4.49
C ARG A 152 27.81 2.48 -5.13
N SER A 153 27.43 1.36 -5.73
CA SER A 153 28.38 0.52 -6.48
C SER A 153 28.86 1.22 -7.74
N LYS A 154 27.99 1.96 -8.45
CA LYS A 154 28.36 2.77 -9.62
C LYS A 154 29.24 3.97 -9.26
N SER A 155 29.01 4.62 -8.12
CA SER A 155 29.86 5.74 -7.66
C SER A 155 31.23 5.28 -7.17
N ASN A 156 31.31 4.09 -6.57
CA ASN A 156 32.56 3.54 -6.03
C ASN A 156 33.32 2.67 -7.04
N GLY A 157 32.74 2.41 -8.21
CA GLY A 157 33.21 1.43 -9.18
C GLY A 157 32.93 1.85 -10.61
N SER A 158 33.55 2.96 -11.05
CA SER A 158 33.97 3.07 -12.45
C SER A 158 35.22 2.20 -12.64
N LEU A 159 35.02 0.87 -12.63
CA LEU A 159 35.88 -0.20 -13.13
C LEU A 159 35.04 -1.49 -13.00
N ASP A 160 34.63 -2.02 -14.15
CA ASP A 160 34.07 -3.36 -14.39
C ASP A 160 32.61 -3.67 -13.98
N ALA A 161 31.68 -3.43 -14.92
CA ALA A 161 30.63 -4.41 -15.25
C ALA A 161 30.00 -4.12 -16.62
N ALA A 162 30.21 -5.04 -17.56
CA ALA A 162 29.62 -5.12 -18.88
C ALA A 162 28.08 -5.26 -18.85
N PRO A 163 27.37 -5.00 -19.97
CA PRO A 163 25.92 -5.07 -20.04
C PRO A 163 25.45 -6.53 -19.99
N ILE A 164 24.48 -6.84 -19.12
CA ILE A 164 23.73 -8.09 -19.21
C ILE A 164 22.55 -7.84 -20.15
N GLU A 165 22.66 -8.43 -21.34
CA GLU A 165 21.59 -8.64 -22.29
C GLU A 165 20.70 -9.84 -21.86
N GLN A 166 19.47 -9.87 -22.39
CA GLN A 166 18.46 -10.95 -22.40
C GLN A 166 17.49 -10.95 -21.19
N ALA A 167 16.17 -11.13 -21.32
CA ALA A 167 15.36 -11.65 -22.43
C ALA A 167 13.94 -11.06 -22.39
N ALA A 168 13.43 -10.65 -23.55
CA ALA A 168 12.00 -10.46 -23.79
C ALA A 168 11.55 -11.55 -24.76
N GLN A 169 10.90 -12.58 -24.21
CA GLN A 169 10.08 -13.55 -24.94
C GLN A 169 8.90 -13.93 -24.03
N ALA A 170 7.75 -13.32 -24.29
CA ALA A 170 6.40 -13.86 -24.13
C ALA A 170 5.42 -12.88 -24.80
#